data_AF-A0A7W1MCD6-F1
#
_entry.id   AF-A0A7W1MCD6-F1
#
_cell.length_a   1.000
_cell.length_b   1.000
_cell.length_c   1.000
_cell.angle_alpha   90.00
_cell.angle_beta   90.00
_cell.angle_gamma   90.00
#
_symmetry.space_group_name_H-M   'P 1'
#
loop_
_entity.id
_entity.type
_entity.pdbx_description
1 polymer ?
#
loop_
_entity_poly.entity_id
_entity_poly.type
_entity_poly.pdbx_seq_one_letter_code
_entity_poly.pdbx_strand_id
1 'polypeptide(L)'
;MSKFFEDYVWKNGKPYGTTKKLLPKNEITYRVIADPYYKRISIEKYFDKLFDSVVYDSALFDFRHLKPAEQNAWQKVFVSQAENKTICHIRNQDDRLVLVEEYTFENNLCRECHSYSPHGILVSSQKIYYKTLNDQINGATLFDRNNHPVMYKTYQVNPATNEFSELIFEQWDMRIEA
;
A
#
# COMPACT_ATOMS: atom_id res chain seq x y z
N MET A 1 -5.47 -29.03 1.31
CA MET A 1 -5.35 -28.37 -0.01
C MET A 1 -5.31 -26.87 0.19
N SER A 2 -4.28 -26.21 -0.35
CA SER A 2 -4.23 -24.75 -0.41
C SER A 2 -5.31 -24.23 -1.36
N LYS A 3 -6.06 -23.22 -0.92
CA LYS A 3 -7.14 -22.62 -1.71
C LYS A 3 -6.55 -21.57 -2.66
N PHE A 4 -6.93 -21.65 -3.93
CA PHE A 4 -6.65 -20.62 -4.92
C PHE A 4 -7.87 -19.72 -5.08
N PHE A 5 -7.62 -18.47 -5.42
CA PHE A 5 -8.64 -17.45 -5.59
C PHE A 5 -8.47 -16.75 -6.94
N GLU A 6 -9.59 -16.33 -7.51
CA GLU A 6 -9.61 -15.48 -8.70
C GLU A 6 -8.97 -14.13 -8.42
N ASP A 7 -9.29 -13.57 -7.25
CA ASP A 7 -8.81 -12.27 -6.81
C ASP A 7 -8.74 -12.21 -5.28
N TYR A 8 -8.32 -11.07 -4.73
CA TYR A 8 -8.28 -10.81 -3.30
C TYR A 8 -8.58 -9.35 -2.98
N VAL A 9 -9.08 -9.11 -1.77
CA VAL A 9 -9.33 -7.76 -1.23
C VAL A 9 -8.68 -7.58 0.12
N TRP A 10 -8.40 -6.33 0.46
CA TRP A 10 -7.87 -5.95 1.76
C TRP A 10 -8.98 -5.60 2.74
N LYS A 11 -8.91 -6.16 3.95
CA LYS A 11 -9.77 -5.79 5.08
C LYS A 11 -8.92 -5.60 6.32
N ASN A 12 -8.99 -4.40 6.90
CA ASN A 12 -8.25 -4.02 8.09
C ASN A 12 -6.72 -4.31 7.99
N GLY A 13 -6.14 -4.08 6.81
CA GLY A 13 -4.72 -4.36 6.52
C GLY A 13 -4.38 -5.85 6.35
N LYS A 14 -5.37 -6.73 6.17
CA LYS A 14 -5.17 -8.16 5.88
C LYS A 14 -5.82 -8.54 4.54
N PRO A 15 -5.15 -9.35 3.70
CA PRO A 15 -5.74 -9.81 2.45
C PRO A 15 -6.68 -11.00 2.67
N TYR A 16 -7.74 -11.04 1.87
CA TYR A 16 -8.72 -12.13 1.82
C TYR A 16 -9.00 -12.48 0.37
N GLY A 17 -8.83 -13.75 0.02
CA GLY A 17 -9.25 -14.25 -1.28
C GLY A 17 -10.77 -14.15 -1.47
N THR A 18 -11.21 -13.83 -2.67
CA THR A 18 -12.62 -13.50 -2.97
C THR A 18 -13.38 -14.73 -3.44
N THR A 19 -13.29 -15.06 -4.73
CA THR A 19 -13.91 -16.23 -5.34
C THR A 19 -12.93 -17.39 -5.35
N LYS A 20 -13.30 -18.51 -4.73
CA LYS A 20 -12.46 -19.72 -4.77
C LYS A 20 -12.45 -20.28 -6.19
N LYS A 21 -11.27 -20.57 -6.72
CA LYS A 21 -11.10 -21.31 -7.97
C LYS A 21 -10.42 -22.65 -7.71
N LEU A 22 -10.87 -23.67 -8.45
CA LEU A 22 -10.06 -24.85 -8.70
C LEU A 22 -8.96 -24.43 -9.68
N LEU A 23 -7.69 -24.82 -9.45
CA LEU A 23 -6.51 -24.48 -10.27
C LEU A 23 -6.85 -24.46 -11.78
N PRO A 24 -7.19 -23.29 -12.36
CA PRO A 24 -7.59 -23.20 -13.75
C PRO A 24 -6.34 -23.30 -14.62
N LYS A 25 -6.50 -23.78 -15.84
CA LYS A 25 -5.44 -23.74 -16.86
C LYS A 25 -5.53 -22.39 -17.57
N ASN A 26 -4.39 -21.74 -17.84
CA ASN A 26 -4.31 -20.44 -18.53
C ASN A 26 -4.97 -19.22 -17.83
N GLU A 27 -5.11 -19.21 -16.50
CA GLU A 27 -5.64 -18.05 -15.77
C GLU A 27 -4.67 -17.59 -14.67
N ILE A 28 -4.73 -16.29 -14.34
CA ILE A 28 -4.09 -15.76 -13.14
C ILE A 28 -4.91 -16.20 -11.93
N THR A 29 -4.23 -16.69 -10.91
CA THR A 29 -4.85 -17.00 -9.62
C THR A 29 -3.94 -16.55 -8.48
N TYR A 30 -4.55 -16.32 -7.32
CA TYR A 30 -3.85 -15.89 -6.13
C TYR A 30 -3.98 -16.91 -5.01
N ARG A 31 -2.96 -16.98 -4.17
CA ARG A 31 -3.01 -17.67 -2.89
C ARG A 31 -2.72 -16.69 -1.78
N VAL A 32 -3.62 -16.63 -0.81
CA VAL A 32 -3.36 -15.94 0.46
C VAL A 32 -2.89 -16.98 1.45
N ILE A 33 -1.63 -16.86 1.89
CA ILE A 33 -1.02 -17.75 2.87
C ILE A 33 -0.86 -16.96 4.16
N ALA A 34 -1.30 -17.55 5.27
CA ALA A 34 -1.11 -16.96 6.58
C ALA A 34 -0.78 -18.06 7.59
N ASP A 35 0.01 -17.71 8.61
CA ASP A 35 0.11 -18.55 9.81
C ASP A 35 -1.23 -18.53 10.58
N PRO A 36 -1.48 -19.49 11.50
CA PRO A 36 -2.76 -19.57 12.22
C PRO A 36 -3.15 -18.30 12.99
N TYR A 37 -2.16 -17.48 13.35
CA TYR A 37 -2.34 -16.24 14.12
C TYR A 37 -2.28 -14.97 13.26
N TYR A 38 -2.11 -15.09 11.94
CA TYR A 38 -1.93 -13.98 11.02
C TYR A 38 -0.79 -13.04 11.44
N LYS A 39 0.28 -13.54 12.07
CA LYS A 39 1.53 -12.78 12.26
C LYS A 39 2.31 -12.68 10.95
N ARG A 40 2.26 -13.72 10.13
CA ARG A 40 2.90 -13.74 8.80
C ARG A 40 1.83 -13.98 7.75
N ILE A 41 1.80 -13.12 6.75
CA ILE A 41 0.84 -13.21 5.65
C ILE A 41 1.58 -12.91 4.35
N SER A 42 1.36 -13.73 3.34
CA SER A 42 1.81 -13.48 1.98
C SER A 42 0.68 -13.67 0.97
N ILE A 43 0.81 -12.97 -0.15
CA ILE A 43 -0.03 -13.13 -1.33
C ILE A 43 0.89 -13.58 -2.46
N GLU A 44 0.64 -14.77 -2.98
CA GLU A 44 1.36 -15.33 -4.10
C GLU A 44 0.48 -15.29 -5.33
N LYS A 45 1.06 -14.91 -6.47
CA LYS A 45 0.45 -14.91 -7.78
C LYS A 45 0.93 -16.12 -8.57
N TYR A 46 0.00 -16.75 -9.27
CA TYR A 46 0.24 -17.92 -10.11
C TYR A 46 -0.33 -17.69 -11.49
N PHE A 47 0.33 -18.23 -12.51
CA PHE A 47 -0.16 -18.29 -13.87
C PHE A 47 0.02 -19.71 -14.42
N ASP A 48 -1.04 -20.27 -15.02
CA ASP A 48 -1.07 -21.65 -15.51
C ASP A 48 -0.51 -22.67 -14.51
N LYS A 49 -0.93 -22.56 -13.24
CA LYS A 49 -0.53 -23.42 -12.10
C LYS A 49 0.91 -23.28 -11.65
N LEU A 50 1.72 -22.45 -12.30
CA LEU A 50 3.09 -22.16 -11.89
C LEU A 50 3.13 -20.91 -11.03
N PHE A 51 4.01 -20.93 -10.04
CA PHE A 51 4.31 -19.74 -9.26
C PHE A 51 4.91 -18.67 -10.18
N ASP A 52 4.34 -17.47 -10.13
CA ASP A 52 4.80 -16.32 -10.89
C ASP A 52 5.58 -15.36 -9.99
N SER A 53 4.94 -14.86 -8.93
CA SER A 53 5.53 -13.82 -8.08
C SER A 53 4.90 -13.74 -6.68
N VAL A 54 5.61 -13.14 -5.73
CA VAL A 54 5.03 -12.68 -4.46
C VAL A 54 4.56 -11.25 -4.64
N VAL A 55 3.27 -11.03 -4.42
CA VAL A 55 2.62 -9.71 -4.51
C VAL A 55 2.77 -8.94 -3.21
N TYR A 56 2.61 -9.63 -2.08
CA TYR A 56 2.73 -9.05 -0.74
C TYR A 56 3.37 -10.06 0.19
N ASP A 57 4.23 -9.58 1.10
CA ASP A 57 4.79 -10.36 2.18
C ASP A 57 4.95 -9.46 3.42
N SER A 58 4.26 -9.80 4.51
CA SER A 58 4.33 -9.06 5.76
C SER A 58 5.71 -9.16 6.44
N ALA A 59 6.61 -10.02 5.97
CA ALA A 59 8.01 -10.00 6.35
C ALA A 59 8.80 -8.83 5.73
N LEU A 60 8.38 -8.34 4.56
CA LEU A 60 8.98 -7.15 3.95
C LEU A 60 8.42 -5.87 4.55
N PHE A 61 7.09 -5.79 4.63
CA PHE A 61 6.40 -4.69 5.27
C PHE A 61 4.96 -5.08 5.58
N ASP A 62 4.55 -4.95 6.85
CA ASP A 62 3.19 -5.27 7.25
C ASP A 62 2.32 -4.00 7.24
N PHE A 63 1.30 -3.96 6.38
CA PHE A 63 0.41 -2.80 6.29
C PHE A 63 -0.34 -2.50 7.58
N ARG A 64 -0.43 -3.43 8.53
CA ARG A 64 -1.02 -3.16 9.85
C ARG A 64 -0.17 -2.19 10.68
N HIS A 65 1.13 -2.09 10.41
CA HIS A 65 2.01 -1.10 11.04
C HIS A 65 1.78 0.33 10.51
N LEU A 66 0.95 0.50 9.47
CA LEU A 66 0.56 1.83 9.00
C LEU A 66 -0.53 2.50 9.86
N LYS A 67 -1.02 1.80 10.89
CA LYS A 67 -1.97 2.37 11.84
C LYS A 67 -1.26 3.33 12.80
N PRO A 68 -1.90 4.45 13.20
CA PRO A 68 -1.24 5.48 14.00
C PRO A 68 -0.51 4.97 15.25
N ALA A 69 -1.10 4.00 15.96
CA ALA A 69 -0.52 3.43 17.18
C ALA A 69 0.88 2.81 16.99
N GLU A 70 1.16 2.30 15.79
CA GLU A 70 2.41 1.63 15.44
C GLU A 70 3.47 2.61 14.89
N GLN A 71 3.06 3.82 14.52
CA GLN A 71 3.90 4.83 13.85
C GLN A 71 4.41 5.92 14.79
N ASN A 72 4.01 5.93 16.06
CA ASN A 72 4.30 7.00 17.02
C ASN A 72 5.78 7.36 17.16
N ALA A 73 6.68 6.42 16.89
CA ALA A 73 8.13 6.62 16.98
C ALA A 73 8.83 6.58 15.62
N TRP A 74 8.09 6.59 14.51
CA TRP A 74 8.69 6.60 13.18
C TRP A 74 9.22 7.98 12.84
N GLN A 75 10.39 8.01 12.22
CA GLN A 75 11.07 9.22 11.80
C GLN A 75 11.28 9.20 10.29
N LYS A 76 10.94 10.31 9.64
CA LYS A 76 11.20 10.54 8.22
C LYS A 76 12.49 11.34 8.06
N VAL A 77 13.47 10.74 7.41
CA VAL A 77 14.78 11.34 7.14
C VAL A 77 14.91 11.59 5.65
N PHE A 78 15.12 12.85 5.26
CA PHE A 78 15.34 13.21 3.86
C PHE A 78 16.72 12.75 3.39
N VAL A 79 16.78 12.17 2.20
CA VAL A 79 18.02 11.61 1.63
C VAL A 79 18.45 12.39 0.40
N SER A 80 17.52 12.64 -0.52
CA SER A 80 17.81 13.39 -1.74
C SER A 80 16.57 14.10 -2.25
N GLN A 81 16.78 15.24 -2.90
CA GLN A 81 15.74 16.00 -3.56
C GLN A 81 16.22 16.41 -4.96
N ALA A 82 15.42 16.09 -5.96
CA ALA A 82 15.48 16.60 -7.31
C ALA A 82 14.21 17.41 -7.59
N GLU A 83 14.17 18.13 -8.71
CA GLU A 83 13.08 19.08 -9.03
C GLU A 83 11.68 18.46 -8.91
N ASN A 84 11.49 17.21 -9.36
CA ASN A 84 10.19 16.52 -9.33
C ASN A 84 10.19 15.22 -8.51
N LYS A 85 11.26 14.94 -7.75
CA LYS A 85 11.41 13.68 -7.01
C LYS A 85 12.10 13.89 -5.66
N THR A 86 11.52 13.36 -4.59
CA THR A 86 12.12 13.37 -3.26
C THR A 86 12.23 11.95 -2.72
N ILE A 87 13.39 11.60 -2.16
CA ILE A 87 13.62 10.29 -1.54
C ILE A 87 13.79 10.47 -0.04
N CYS A 88 13.04 9.70 0.74
CA CYS A 88 13.07 9.69 2.19
C CYS A 88 13.29 8.28 2.74
N HIS A 89 13.92 8.20 3.90
CA HIS A 89 14.00 7.00 4.70
C HIS A 89 13.04 7.10 5.87
N ILE A 90 12.23 6.06 6.08
CA ILE A 90 11.40 5.91 7.27
C ILE A 90 12.13 4.99 8.23
N ARG A 91 12.41 5.48 9.43
CA ARG A 91 13.13 4.75 10.48
C ARG A 91 12.25 4.56 11.70
N ASN A 92 12.45 3.47 12.43
CA ASN A 92 11.76 3.23 13.70
C ASN A 92 12.56 3.79 14.90
N GLN A 93 12.08 3.54 16.13
CA GLN A 93 12.72 3.98 17.37
C GLN A 93 14.12 3.42 17.62
N ASP A 94 14.46 2.30 16.97
CA ASP A 94 15.77 1.64 17.07
C ASP A 94 16.73 2.10 15.95
N ASP A 95 16.39 3.19 15.25
CA ASP A 95 17.09 3.74 14.09
C ASP A 95 17.19 2.74 12.90
N ARG A 96 16.32 1.72 12.87
CA ARG A 96 16.28 0.75 11.76
C ARG A 96 15.47 1.31 10.62
N LEU A 97 16.01 1.17 9.41
CA LEU A 97 15.29 1.48 8.17
C LEU A 97 14.09 0.53 8.02
N VAL A 98 12.90 1.11 7.94
CA VAL A 98 11.63 0.41 7.74
C VAL A 98 11.21 0.48 6.28
N LEU A 99 11.27 1.67 5.69
CA LEU A 99 10.91 1.91 4.28
C LEU A 99 11.85 2.94 3.65
N VAL A 100 12.02 2.81 2.33
CA VAL A 100 12.49 3.89 1.46
C VAL A 100 11.27 4.40 0.69
N GLU A 101 10.99 5.68 0.78
CA GLU A 101 9.85 6.31 0.11
C GLU A 101 10.34 7.25 -0.98
N GLU A 102 9.84 7.05 -2.20
CA GLU A 102 10.09 7.91 -3.35
C GLU A 102 8.82 8.67 -3.71
N TYR A 103 8.87 9.98 -3.57
CA TYR A 103 7.77 10.90 -3.84
C TYR A 103 7.94 11.56 -5.19
N THR A 104 6.88 11.59 -5.99
CA THR A 104 6.80 12.34 -7.24
C THR A 104 5.86 13.52 -7.09
N PHE A 105 6.20 14.63 -7.73
CA PHE A 105 5.48 15.89 -7.61
C PHE A 105 5.01 16.40 -8.97
N GLU A 106 3.84 17.02 -8.98
CA GLU A 106 3.28 17.76 -10.11
C GLU A 106 2.82 19.13 -9.59
N ASN A 107 3.31 20.21 -10.20
CA ASN A 107 3.02 21.58 -9.74
C ASN A 107 3.28 21.80 -8.24
N ASN A 108 4.40 21.26 -7.73
CA ASN A 108 4.80 21.26 -6.31
C ASN A 108 3.86 20.50 -5.35
N LEU A 109 2.85 19.79 -5.84
CA LEU A 109 1.99 18.92 -5.05
C LEU A 109 2.40 17.46 -5.26
N CYS A 110 2.50 16.70 -4.16
CA CYS A 110 2.89 15.29 -4.24
C CYS A 110 1.77 14.47 -4.88
N ARG A 111 2.03 13.76 -5.99
CA ARG A 111 1.02 12.94 -6.68
C ARG A 111 1.12 11.47 -6.34
N GLU A 112 2.34 10.96 -6.23
CA GLU A 112 2.55 9.56 -5.91
C GLU A 112 3.69 9.39 -4.90
N CYS A 113 3.58 8.36 -4.09
CA CYS A 113 4.63 7.87 -3.23
C CYS A 113 4.80 6.37 -3.46
N HIS A 114 6.01 5.94 -3.82
CA HIS A 114 6.39 4.54 -3.89
C HIS A 114 7.16 4.15 -2.64
N SER A 115 6.70 3.13 -1.94
CA SER A 115 7.36 2.63 -0.74
C SER A 115 8.07 1.31 -1.06
N TYR A 116 9.35 1.25 -0.74
CA TYR A 116 10.21 0.09 -0.94
C TYR A 116 10.68 -0.45 0.41
N SER A 117 10.84 -1.76 0.49
CA SER A 117 11.55 -2.39 1.60
C SER A 117 13.03 -1.96 1.60
N PRO A 118 13.76 -2.14 2.71
CA PRO A 118 15.20 -1.87 2.77
C PRO A 118 16.03 -2.64 1.72
N HIS A 119 15.47 -3.70 1.14
CA HIS A 119 16.09 -4.51 0.09
C HIS A 119 15.75 -4.02 -1.34
N GLY A 120 15.05 -2.89 -1.48
CA GLY A 120 14.68 -2.32 -2.78
C GLY A 120 13.46 -2.99 -3.44
N ILE A 121 12.68 -3.77 -2.69
CA ILE A 121 11.46 -4.40 -3.23
C ILE A 121 10.30 -3.43 -3.03
N LEU A 122 9.58 -3.07 -4.11
CA LEU A 122 8.37 -2.27 -4.03
C LEU A 122 7.31 -3.01 -3.21
N VAL A 123 6.85 -2.40 -2.11
CA VAL A 123 5.81 -2.97 -1.24
C VAL A 123 4.46 -2.31 -1.43
N SER A 124 4.43 -1.01 -1.77
CA SER A 124 3.19 -0.28 -1.99
C SER A 124 3.38 0.97 -2.84
N SER A 125 2.29 1.42 -3.44
CA SER A 125 2.19 2.71 -4.11
C SER A 125 1.04 3.49 -3.49
N GLN A 126 1.24 4.77 -3.19
CA GLN A 126 0.20 5.67 -2.74
C GLN A 126 -0.06 6.71 -3.81
N LYS A 127 -1.32 6.92 -4.18
CA LYS A 127 -1.77 8.00 -5.05
C LYS A 127 -2.45 9.07 -4.21
N ILE A 128 -2.10 10.32 -4.46
CA ILE A 128 -2.64 11.48 -3.76
C ILE A 128 -3.47 12.31 -4.74
N TYR A 129 -4.62 12.78 -4.25
CA TYR A 129 -5.64 13.47 -5.02
C TYR A 129 -5.89 14.86 -4.43
N TYR A 130 -5.99 15.86 -5.30
CA TYR A 130 -6.28 17.25 -4.96
C TYR A 130 -7.37 17.80 -5.87
N LYS A 131 -8.43 18.34 -5.28
CA LYS A 131 -9.49 19.05 -6.02
C LYS A 131 -8.96 20.23 -6.82
N THR A 132 -7.89 20.87 -6.37
CA THR A 132 -7.22 21.97 -7.08
C THR A 132 -6.56 21.53 -8.39
N LEU A 133 -6.29 20.24 -8.54
CA LEU A 133 -5.77 19.61 -9.76
C LEU A 133 -6.88 18.86 -10.52
N ASN A 134 -8.14 19.24 -10.32
CA ASN A 134 -9.34 18.62 -10.93
C ASN A 134 -9.65 17.18 -10.50
N ASP A 135 -9.10 16.68 -9.38
CA ASP A 135 -9.55 15.41 -8.82
C ASP A 135 -10.92 15.57 -8.12
N GLN A 136 -11.67 14.48 -7.98
CA GLN A 136 -12.98 14.50 -7.32
C GLN A 136 -12.89 14.70 -5.79
N ILE A 137 -11.73 14.40 -5.21
CA ILE A 137 -11.50 14.34 -3.76
C ILE A 137 -10.18 15.00 -3.37
N ASN A 138 -10.07 15.38 -2.10
CA ASN A 138 -8.78 15.63 -1.45
C ASN A 138 -8.48 14.41 -0.59
N GLY A 139 -7.50 13.61 -0.96
CA GLY A 139 -7.33 12.30 -0.35
C GLY A 139 -6.09 11.55 -0.80
N ALA A 140 -5.92 10.36 -0.26
CA ALA A 140 -4.89 9.43 -0.69
C ALA A 140 -5.40 7.99 -0.66
N THR A 141 -5.00 7.21 -1.66
CA THR A 141 -5.26 5.77 -1.71
C THR A 141 -3.93 5.03 -1.72
N LEU A 142 -3.75 4.11 -0.77
CA LEU A 142 -2.65 3.17 -0.76
C LEU A 142 -3.04 1.91 -1.52
N PHE A 143 -2.15 1.46 -2.39
CA PHE A 143 -2.27 0.24 -3.16
C PHE A 143 -1.13 -0.71 -2.83
N ASP A 144 -1.40 -2.00 -2.91
CA ASP A 144 -0.33 -2.99 -2.95
C ASP A 144 0.40 -2.98 -4.30
N ARG A 145 1.41 -3.84 -4.43
CA ARG A 145 2.22 -3.96 -5.64
C ARG A 145 1.43 -4.34 -6.89
N ASN A 146 0.26 -4.94 -6.75
CA ASN A 146 -0.57 -5.40 -7.87
C ASN A 146 -1.76 -4.45 -8.09
N ASN A 147 -1.69 -3.22 -7.56
CA ASN A 147 -2.69 -2.16 -7.68
C ASN A 147 -4.04 -2.46 -7.01
N HIS A 148 -4.10 -3.35 -6.03
CA HIS A 148 -5.32 -3.50 -5.24
C HIS A 148 -5.32 -2.48 -4.09
N PRO A 149 -6.42 -1.74 -3.88
CA PRO A 149 -6.49 -0.76 -2.81
C PRO A 149 -6.39 -1.47 -1.46
N VAL A 150 -5.67 -0.85 -0.53
CA VAL A 150 -5.42 -1.33 0.83
C VAL A 150 -6.09 -0.41 1.83
N MET A 151 -5.97 0.90 1.61
CA MET A 151 -6.42 1.95 2.51
C MET A 151 -6.78 3.19 1.70
N TYR A 152 -7.83 3.87 2.13
CA TYR A 152 -8.29 5.12 1.55
C TYR A 152 -8.46 6.17 2.64
N LYS A 153 -8.02 7.40 2.39
CA LYS A 153 -8.17 8.54 3.30
C LYS A 153 -8.66 9.78 2.57
N THR A 154 -9.49 10.58 3.23
CA THR A 154 -9.83 11.93 2.78
C THR A 154 -9.46 12.96 3.82
N TYR A 155 -9.11 14.15 3.33
CA TYR A 155 -8.59 15.22 4.17
C TYR A 155 -9.31 16.54 3.91
N GLN A 156 -9.39 17.35 4.96
CA GLN A 156 -9.55 18.78 4.80
C GLN A 156 -8.24 19.37 4.29
N VAL A 157 -8.36 20.39 3.45
CA VAL A 157 -7.22 21.15 2.95
C VAL A 157 -7.19 22.52 3.61
N ASN A 158 -6.01 23.01 3.94
CA ASN A 158 -5.83 24.40 4.31
C ASN A 158 -6.06 25.29 3.08
N PRO A 159 -7.04 26.21 3.08
CA PRO A 159 -7.31 27.05 1.90
C PRO A 159 -6.16 27.97 1.50
N ALA A 160 -5.22 28.28 2.40
CA ALA A 160 -4.09 29.16 2.13
C ALA A 160 -2.91 28.43 1.47
N THR A 161 -2.68 27.15 1.83
CA THR A 161 -1.51 26.37 1.34
C THR A 161 -1.89 25.23 0.40
N ASN A 162 -3.17 24.85 0.34
CA ASN A 162 -3.68 23.62 -0.29
C ASN A 162 -3.08 22.32 0.24
N GLU A 163 -2.44 22.35 1.41
CA GLU A 163 -1.91 21.17 2.07
C GLU A 163 -2.99 20.46 2.88
N PHE A 164 -2.86 19.14 3.05
CA PHE A 164 -3.74 18.36 3.92
C PHE A 164 -3.56 18.79 5.37
N SER A 165 -4.67 19.07 6.06
CA SER A 165 -4.66 19.52 7.46
C SER A 165 -5.25 18.48 8.40
N GLU A 166 -6.51 18.11 8.20
CA GLU A 166 -7.26 17.21 9.10
C GLU A 166 -7.78 15.99 8.34
N LEU A 167 -7.65 14.81 8.94
CA LEU A 167 -8.22 13.58 8.43
C LEU A 167 -9.74 13.58 8.64
N ILE A 168 -10.52 13.56 7.56
CA ILE A 168 -11.99 13.52 7.60
C ILE A 168 -12.47 12.06 7.69
N PHE A 169 -11.87 11.18 6.90
CA PHE A 169 -12.31 9.79 6.79
C PHE A 169 -11.14 8.87 6.47
N GLU A 170 -11.19 7.65 7.00
CA GLU A 170 -10.22 6.59 6.76
C GLU A 170 -10.95 5.24 6.64
N GLN A 171 -10.67 4.50 5.56
CA GLN A 171 -11.24 3.18 5.28
C GLN A 171 -10.12 2.17 5.04
N TRP A 172 -10.26 1.00 5.68
CA TRP A 172 -9.35 -0.15 5.53
C TRP A 172 -10.03 -1.40 4.99
N ASP A 173 -11.36 -1.38 4.88
CA ASP A 173 -12.16 -2.50 4.39
C ASP A 173 -12.56 -2.24 2.95
N MET A 174 -11.75 -2.74 2.04
CA MET A 174 -11.96 -2.61 0.61
C MET A 174 -12.97 -3.65 0.12
N ARG A 175 -13.85 -3.21 -0.77
CA ARG A 175 -14.85 -4.04 -1.43
C ARG A 175 -14.48 -4.12 -2.91
N ILE A 176 -14.80 -5.25 -3.53
CA ILE A 176 -14.88 -5.29 -4.99
C ILE A 176 -16.08 -4.42 -5.35
N GLU A 177 -15.85 -3.31 -6.06
CA GLU A 177 -16.97 -2.64 -6.73
C GLU A 177 -17.51 -3.62 -7.77
N ALA A 178 -18.79 -3.99 -7.62
CA ALA A 178 -19.48 -4.95 -8.49
C ALA A 178 -19.83 -4.32 -9.83
#